data_AF-A0A518AFX5-F1
#
_entry.id   AF-A0A518AFX5-F1
#
_cell.length_a   1.000
_cell.length_b   1.000
_cell.length_c   1.000
_cell.angle_alpha   90.00
_cell.angle_beta   90.00
_cell.angle_gamma   90.00
#
_symmetry.space_group_name_H-M   'P 1'
#
loop_
_entity.id
_entity.type
_entity.pdbx_description
1 polymer ?
#
loop_
_entity_poly.entity_id
_entity_poly.type
_entity_poly.pdbx_seq_one_letter_code
_entity_poly.pdbx_strand_id
1 'polypeptide(L)'
;MKRMQIVFLVLLLVTPTLAAEPAPEEDYRAVAGKWTRNDQTSNGSPLQVEQEISGKKSIVRVYDLNGKLVHEHQARFQLQRMEQVNVFTYFDLEVTAGPNKGKRQPQPRSFAYRIRNNQFIQIEGLLKEDPSPARFLIWWKKTPPQPDA
;
A
#
# COMPACT_ATOMS: atom_id res chain seq x y z
N MET A 1 14.63 68.50 5.65
CA MET A 1 14.78 67.39 6.61
C MET A 1 14.28 66.10 5.94
N LYS A 2 15.19 65.16 5.64
CA LYS A 2 14.92 63.94 4.86
C LYS A 2 14.09 62.94 5.69
N ARG A 3 12.93 62.52 5.20
CA ARG A 3 12.16 61.40 5.77
C ARG A 3 12.73 60.10 5.21
N MET A 4 13.35 59.31 6.10
CA MET A 4 13.98 58.02 5.80
C MET A 4 12.89 56.94 5.75
N GLN A 5 12.67 56.34 4.58
CA GLN A 5 11.80 55.18 4.44
C GLN A 5 12.51 53.95 4.97
N ILE A 6 11.96 53.32 6.01
CA ILE A 6 12.40 52.01 6.48
C ILE A 6 11.54 50.98 5.76
N VAL A 7 12.13 50.31 4.77
CA VAL A 7 11.54 49.14 4.12
C VAL A 7 11.81 47.93 5.01
N PHE A 8 10.79 47.41 5.69
CA PHE A 8 10.86 46.12 6.38
C PHE A 8 10.74 45.01 5.33
N LEU A 9 11.87 44.42 4.94
CA LEU A 9 11.89 43.19 4.15
C LEU A 9 11.59 42.00 5.08
N VAL A 10 10.32 41.58 5.11
CA VAL A 10 9.92 40.35 5.82
C VAL A 10 10.31 39.16 4.95
N LEU A 11 11.44 38.52 5.27
CA LEU A 11 11.82 37.23 4.70
C LEU A 11 10.93 36.15 5.32
N LEU A 12 9.83 35.79 4.65
CA LEU A 12 9.05 34.60 4.99
C LEU A 12 9.92 33.37 4.71
N LEU A 13 10.61 32.88 5.74
CA LEU A 13 11.18 31.53 5.75
C LEU A 13 10.01 30.55 5.65
N VAL A 14 9.68 30.15 4.42
CA VAL A 14 8.86 28.96 4.18
C VAL A 14 9.70 27.77 4.61
N THR A 15 9.64 27.42 5.89
CA THR A 15 10.13 26.12 6.34
C THR A 15 9.25 25.09 5.65
N PRO A 16 9.79 24.18 4.82
CA PRO A 16 9.00 23.06 4.33
C PRO A 16 8.60 22.26 5.57
N THR A 17 7.34 22.41 5.99
CA THR A 17 6.72 21.45 6.88
C THR A 17 6.82 20.11 6.15
N LEU A 18 7.51 19.14 6.75
CA LEU A 18 7.53 17.72 6.37
C LEU A 18 6.12 17.11 6.55
N ALA A 19 5.12 17.74 5.97
CA ALA A 19 3.78 17.22 5.87
C ALA A 19 3.81 16.13 4.79
N ALA A 20 3.28 14.96 5.12
CA ALA A 20 3.19 13.85 4.18
C ALA A 20 2.27 14.26 3.01
N GLU A 21 2.87 14.57 1.86
CA GLU A 21 2.13 14.93 0.66
C GLU A 21 1.42 13.69 0.09
N PRO A 22 0.18 13.85 -0.43
CA PRO A 22 -0.43 12.82 -1.26
C PRO A 22 0.52 12.45 -2.39
N ALA A 23 0.70 11.15 -2.62
CA ALA A 23 1.58 10.70 -3.68
C ALA A 23 1.04 11.14 -5.07
N PRO A 24 1.93 11.46 -6.02
CA PRO A 24 1.52 11.77 -7.39
C PRO A 24 0.99 10.52 -8.12
N GLU A 25 0.26 10.74 -9.22
CA GLU A 25 -0.38 9.65 -9.99
C GLU A 25 0.60 8.61 -10.57
N GLU A 26 1.88 8.95 -10.72
CA GLU A 26 2.92 7.99 -11.10
C GLU A 26 3.11 6.88 -10.07
N ASP A 27 2.93 7.15 -8.77
CA ASP A 27 3.02 6.11 -7.73
C ASP A 27 1.85 5.15 -7.82
N TYR A 28 0.64 5.67 -8.09
CA TYR A 28 -0.54 4.84 -8.32
C TYR A 28 -0.36 3.95 -9.56
N ARG A 29 0.25 4.47 -10.64
CA ARG A 29 0.61 3.68 -11.82
C ARG A 29 1.67 2.62 -11.50
N ALA A 30 2.64 2.92 -10.65
CA ALA A 30 3.72 1.99 -10.29
C ALA A 30 3.20 0.78 -9.49
N VAL A 31 2.29 1.00 -8.53
CA VAL A 31 1.68 -0.09 -7.73
C VAL A 31 0.60 -0.86 -8.49
N ALA A 32 0.04 -0.31 -9.57
CA ALA A 32 -1.00 -0.96 -10.34
C ALA A 32 -0.53 -2.27 -10.99
N GLY A 33 -1.46 -3.23 -11.06
CA GLY A 33 -1.24 -4.55 -11.67
C GLY A 33 -1.67 -5.71 -10.78
N LYS A 34 -1.27 -6.91 -11.21
CA LYS A 34 -1.49 -8.16 -10.48
C LYS A 34 -0.17 -8.60 -9.86
N TRP A 35 -0.22 -8.97 -8.59
CA TRP A 35 0.91 -9.33 -7.78
C TRP A 35 0.65 -10.65 -7.08
N THR A 36 1.67 -11.46 -6.86
CA THR A 36 1.55 -12.75 -6.18
C THR A 36 2.62 -12.92 -5.10
N ARG A 37 2.30 -13.68 -4.06
CA ARG A 37 3.29 -14.21 -3.12
C ARG A 37 2.81 -15.55 -2.58
N ASN A 38 3.76 -16.32 -2.07
CA ASN A 38 3.45 -17.48 -1.25
C ASN A 38 3.40 -17.07 0.22
N ASP A 39 2.52 -17.71 0.97
CA ASP A 39 2.38 -17.56 2.41
C ASP A 39 2.11 -18.93 3.04
N GLN A 40 1.94 -18.99 4.36
CA GLN A 40 1.57 -20.21 5.06
C GLN A 40 0.53 -19.91 6.14
N THR A 41 -0.31 -20.90 6.42
CA THR A 41 -1.17 -20.89 7.62
C THR A 41 -0.32 -21.04 8.89
N SER A 42 -0.94 -20.85 10.06
CA SER A 42 -0.26 -21.02 11.36
C SER A 42 0.28 -22.44 11.60
N ASN A 43 -0.28 -23.46 10.96
CA ASN A 43 0.21 -24.83 10.99
C ASN A 43 1.17 -25.18 9.84
N GLY A 44 1.61 -24.19 9.04
CA GLY A 44 2.59 -24.36 7.98
C GLY A 44 2.04 -24.84 6.63
N SER A 45 0.72 -24.98 6.48
CA SER A 45 0.13 -25.33 5.18
C SER A 45 0.34 -24.19 4.17
N PRO A 46 0.73 -24.49 2.93
CA PRO A 46 1.03 -23.46 1.94
C PRO A 46 -0.23 -22.73 1.49
N LEU A 47 -0.08 -21.43 1.26
CA LEU A 47 -1.10 -20.53 0.70
C LEU A 47 -0.51 -19.79 -0.50
N GLN A 48 -1.33 -19.57 -1.52
CA GLN A 48 -1.04 -18.64 -2.60
C GLN A 48 -1.86 -17.38 -2.40
N VAL A 49 -1.20 -16.22 -2.39
CA VAL A 49 -1.86 -14.93 -2.23
C VAL A 49 -1.70 -14.13 -3.51
N GLU A 50 -2.81 -13.62 -4.03
CA GLU A 50 -2.84 -12.70 -5.17
C GLU A 50 -3.37 -11.34 -4.72
N GLN A 51 -2.78 -10.26 -5.22
CA GLN A 51 -3.25 -8.90 -5.04
C GLN A 51 -3.43 -8.23 -6.39
N GLU A 52 -4.60 -7.67 -6.64
CA GLU A 52 -4.93 -6.92 -7.84
C GLU A 52 -5.20 -5.46 -7.46
N ILE A 53 -4.42 -4.55 -8.04
CA ILE A 53 -4.52 -3.11 -7.80
C ILE A 53 -4.93 -2.43 -9.11
N SER A 54 -6.08 -1.78 -9.09
CA SER A 54 -6.62 -1.02 -10.22
C SER A 54 -7.30 0.26 -9.73
N GLY A 55 -6.95 1.41 -10.33
CA GLY A 55 -7.36 2.71 -9.84
C GLY A 55 -6.97 2.89 -8.37
N LYS A 56 -7.94 3.26 -7.52
CA LYS A 56 -7.77 3.41 -6.05
C LYS A 56 -8.38 2.25 -5.26
N LYS A 57 -8.43 1.06 -5.86
CA LYS A 57 -8.97 -0.17 -5.26
C LYS A 57 -7.92 -1.29 -5.29
N SER A 58 -7.85 -2.02 -4.19
CA SER A 58 -7.05 -3.24 -4.04
C SER A 58 -7.99 -4.41 -3.74
N ILE A 59 -7.78 -5.55 -4.39
CA ILE A 59 -8.44 -6.82 -4.09
C ILE A 59 -7.37 -7.85 -3.77
N VAL A 60 -7.49 -8.53 -2.64
CA VAL A 60 -6.58 -9.61 -2.23
C VAL A 60 -7.35 -10.91 -2.16
N ARG A 61 -6.78 -11.95 -2.76
CA ARG A 61 -7.31 -13.32 -2.80
C ARG A 61 -6.30 -14.27 -2.20
N VAL A 62 -6.78 -15.20 -1.38
CA VAL A 62 -5.97 -16.24 -0.76
C VAL A 62 -6.53 -17.60 -1.17
N TYR A 63 -5.66 -18.43 -1.71
CA TYR A 63 -5.97 -19.78 -2.16
C TYR A 63 -5.22 -20.80 -1.29
N ASP A 64 -5.89 -21.91 -0.98
CA ASP A 64 -5.23 -23.05 -0.34
C ASP A 64 -4.40 -23.87 -1.34
N LEU A 65 -3.77 -24.94 -0.86
CA LEU A 65 -2.95 -25.85 -1.65
C LEU A 65 -3.69 -26.54 -2.81
N ASN A 66 -5.02 -26.58 -2.77
CA ASN A 66 -5.86 -27.18 -3.81
C ASN A 66 -6.37 -26.13 -4.81
N GLY A 67 -5.91 -24.88 -4.69
CA GLY A 67 -6.38 -23.76 -5.50
C GLY A 67 -7.78 -23.27 -5.11
N LYS A 68 -8.32 -23.68 -3.96
CA LYS A 68 -9.63 -23.22 -3.49
C LYS A 68 -9.48 -21.84 -2.87
N LEU A 69 -10.34 -20.89 -3.27
CA LEU A 69 -10.43 -19.57 -2.64
C LEU A 69 -10.91 -19.71 -1.19
N VAL A 70 -10.05 -19.37 -0.23
CA VAL A 70 -10.35 -19.46 1.21
C VAL A 70 -10.58 -18.10 1.86
N HIS A 71 -10.11 -17.01 1.24
CA HIS A 71 -10.35 -15.65 1.68
C HIS A 71 -10.27 -14.68 0.50
N GLU A 72 -11.19 -13.72 0.45
CA GLU A 72 -11.08 -12.56 -0.44
C GLU A 72 -11.47 -11.30 0.34
N HIS A 73 -10.73 -10.22 0.15
CA HIS A 73 -11.16 -8.91 0.58
C HIS A 73 -10.84 -7.84 -0.45
N GLN A 74 -11.60 -6.75 -0.40
CA GLN A 74 -11.36 -5.55 -1.17
C GLN A 74 -11.19 -4.35 -0.24
N ALA A 75 -10.40 -3.36 -0.65
CA ALA A 75 -10.23 -2.12 0.08
C ALA A 75 -9.98 -0.97 -0.89
N ARG A 76 -10.29 0.24 -0.43
CA ARG A 76 -9.79 1.48 -1.05
C ARG A 76 -8.43 1.80 -0.49
N PHE A 77 -7.63 2.58 -1.22
CA PHE A 77 -6.34 3.01 -0.71
C PHE A 77 -5.95 4.41 -1.16
N GLN A 78 -5.01 4.97 -0.43
CA GLN A 78 -4.27 6.17 -0.77
C GLN A 78 -2.77 5.93 -0.57
N LEU A 79 -1.97 6.66 -1.33
CA LEU A 79 -0.52 6.63 -1.26
C LEU A 79 -0.01 7.97 -0.76
N GLN A 80 1.03 7.93 0.06
CA GLN A 80 1.80 9.11 0.47
C GLN A 80 3.26 8.87 0.12
N ARG A 81 3.89 9.90 -0.45
CA ARG A 81 5.32 9.89 -0.75
C ARG A 81 6.03 10.72 0.31
N MET A 82 7.03 10.12 0.96
CA MET A 82 7.92 10.82 1.88
C MET A 82 9.34 10.73 1.34
N GLU A 83 10.23 11.58 1.85
CA GLU A 83 11.62 11.68 1.38
C GLU A 83 12.36 10.34 1.34
N GLN A 84 12.12 9.46 2.33
CA GLN A 84 12.87 8.21 2.49
C GLN A 84 12.01 6.94 2.31
N VAL A 85 10.68 7.06 2.36
CA VAL A 85 9.78 5.92 2.36
C VAL A 85 8.42 6.31 1.79
N ASN A 86 7.79 5.40 1.06
CA ASN A 86 6.41 5.58 0.62
C ASN A 86 5.48 4.83 1.57
N VAL A 87 4.31 5.40 1.83
CA VAL A 87 3.29 4.83 2.72
C VAL A 87 2.05 4.48 1.90
N PHE A 88 1.58 3.26 2.06
CA PHE A 88 0.32 2.78 1.50
C PHE A 88 -0.68 2.68 2.64
N THR A 89 -1.82 3.35 2.54
CA THR A 89 -2.90 3.28 3.51
C THR A 89 -4.14 2.71 2.86
N TYR A 90 -4.66 1.58 3.36
CA TYR A 90 -5.94 1.03 2.94
C TYR A 90 -7.04 1.28 3.98
N PHE A 91 -8.26 1.44 3.50
CA PHE A 91 -9.46 1.72 4.28
C PHE A 91 -10.69 1.14 3.58
N ASP A 92 -11.84 1.16 4.25
CA ASP A 92 -13.09 0.53 3.78
C ASP A 92 -12.89 -0.94 3.39
N LEU A 93 -12.08 -1.68 4.15
CA LEU A 93 -11.82 -3.08 3.85
C LEU A 93 -13.07 -3.90 4.15
N GLU A 94 -13.50 -4.68 3.17
CA GLU A 94 -14.60 -5.63 3.27
C GLU A 94 -14.18 -7.01 2.77
N VAL A 95 -14.46 -8.04 3.56
CA VAL A 95 -14.25 -9.44 3.19
C VAL A 95 -15.40 -9.91 2.29
N THR A 96 -15.09 -10.31 1.07
CA THR A 96 -16.06 -10.68 0.02
C THR A 96 -16.20 -12.19 -0.18
N ALA A 97 -15.22 -12.99 0.28
CA ALA A 97 -15.28 -14.45 0.28
C ALA A 97 -14.55 -15.07 1.48
N GLY A 98 -14.91 -16.33 1.81
CA GLY A 98 -14.35 -17.07 2.93
C GLY A 98 -15.21 -17.04 4.20
N PRO A 99 -14.77 -17.68 5.30
CA PRO A 99 -15.55 -17.82 6.54
C PRO A 99 -15.94 -16.49 7.20
N ASN A 100 -15.23 -15.41 6.86
CA ASN A 100 -15.41 -14.08 7.42
C ASN A 100 -16.16 -13.12 6.46
N LYS A 101 -16.80 -13.62 5.42
CA LYS A 101 -17.53 -12.80 4.43
C LYS A 101 -18.50 -11.82 5.09
N GLY A 102 -18.51 -10.59 4.61
CA GLY A 102 -19.32 -9.48 5.13
C GLY A 102 -18.66 -8.71 6.28
N LYS A 103 -17.57 -9.23 6.88
CA LYS A 103 -16.83 -8.46 7.90
C LYS A 103 -16.15 -7.26 7.27
N ARG A 104 -16.26 -6.12 7.97
CA ARG A 104 -15.59 -4.86 7.61
C ARG A 104 -14.54 -4.51 8.64
N GLN A 105 -13.45 -3.89 8.19
CA GLN A 105 -12.46 -3.28 9.08
C GLN A 105 -12.70 -1.76 9.12
N PRO A 106 -13.14 -1.20 10.25
CA PRO A 106 -13.50 0.22 10.31
C PRO A 106 -12.27 1.14 10.34
N GLN A 107 -11.15 0.70 10.92
CA GLN A 107 -9.94 1.51 10.97
C GLN A 107 -9.08 1.31 9.72
N PRO A 108 -8.53 2.40 9.14
CA PRO A 108 -7.48 2.30 8.14
C PRO A 108 -6.25 1.59 8.69
N ARG A 109 -5.49 0.96 7.80
CA ARG A 109 -4.18 0.39 8.11
C ARG A 109 -3.17 0.86 7.09
N SER A 110 -1.94 1.04 7.54
CA SER A 110 -0.86 1.60 6.75
C SER A 110 0.38 0.73 6.82
N PHE A 111 1.14 0.71 5.73
CA PHE A 111 2.44 0.04 5.68
C PHE A 111 3.42 0.84 4.83
N ALA A 112 4.71 0.71 5.14
CA ALA A 112 5.77 1.25 4.32
C ALA A 112 5.98 0.36 3.10
N TYR A 113 6.28 0.94 1.94
CA TYR A 113 6.50 0.17 0.72
C TYR A 113 7.56 0.74 -0.21
N ARG A 114 8.01 -0.11 -1.13
CA ARG A 114 8.83 0.24 -2.28
C ARG A 114 8.51 -0.64 -3.47
N ILE A 115 8.44 -0.06 -4.67
CA ILE A 115 8.44 -0.80 -5.94
C ILE A 115 9.88 -0.86 -6.47
N ARG A 116 10.36 -2.05 -6.84
CA ARG A 116 11.66 -2.24 -7.47
C ARG A 116 11.54 -3.34 -8.53
N ASN A 117 11.77 -2.99 -9.81
CA ASN A 117 11.58 -3.92 -10.93
C ASN A 117 10.16 -4.53 -10.87
N ASN A 118 10.06 -5.86 -10.86
CA ASN A 118 8.80 -6.60 -10.73
C ASN A 118 8.47 -6.97 -9.27
N GLN A 119 9.00 -6.24 -8.29
CA GLN A 119 8.72 -6.47 -6.88
C GLN A 119 7.95 -5.32 -6.25
N PHE A 120 6.90 -5.66 -5.51
CA PHE A 120 6.23 -4.77 -4.58
C PHE A 120 6.57 -5.23 -3.17
N ILE A 121 7.46 -4.48 -2.51
CA ILE A 121 8.00 -4.79 -1.19
C ILE A 121 7.20 -4.01 -0.17
N GLN A 122 6.67 -4.69 0.84
CA GLN A 122 5.85 -4.11 1.90
C GLN A 122 6.44 -4.44 3.27
N ILE A 123 6.42 -3.45 4.15
CA ILE A 123 6.79 -3.58 5.55
C ILE A 123 5.59 -3.19 6.41
N GLU A 124 4.95 -4.19 6.99
CA GLU A 124 3.75 -4.03 7.81
C GLU A 124 4.10 -4.13 9.30
N GLY A 125 3.24 -3.62 10.19
CA GLY A 125 3.42 -3.78 11.64
C GLY A 125 4.54 -2.95 12.28
N LEU A 126 5.15 -2.00 11.55
CA LEU A 126 6.20 -1.13 12.10
C LEU A 126 5.71 0.26 12.56
N LEU A 127 4.50 0.67 12.17
CA LEU A 127 3.96 1.96 12.58
C LEU A 127 3.53 1.89 14.04
N LYS A 128 3.73 3.00 14.79
CA LYS A 128 3.51 3.05 16.26
C LYS A 128 2.16 2.51 16.71
N GLU A 129 1.11 2.77 15.96
CA GLU A 129 -0.27 2.41 16.28
C GLU A 129 -0.74 1.13 15.57
N ASP A 130 0.14 0.40 14.86
CA ASP A 130 -0.20 -0.87 14.24
C ASP A 130 -0.05 -2.01 15.29
N PRO A 131 -1.15 -2.68 15.69
CA PRO A 131 -1.09 -3.77 16.66
C PRO A 131 -0.57 -5.08 16.04
N SER A 132 -0.30 -5.12 14.75
CA SER A 132 0.11 -6.32 14.02
C SER A 132 1.60 -6.59 14.21
N PRO A 133 2.04 -7.87 14.23
CA PRO A 133 3.46 -8.18 14.24
C PRO A 133 4.15 -7.63 12.98
N ALA A 134 5.42 -7.25 13.12
CA ALA A 134 6.21 -6.78 11.99
C ALA A 134 6.34 -7.86 10.91
N ARG A 135 6.09 -7.51 9.65
CA ARG A 135 6.21 -8.41 8.50
C ARG A 135 6.96 -7.76 7.36
N PHE A 136 7.85 -8.53 6.73
CA PHE A 136 8.51 -8.18 5.48
C PHE A 136 7.92 -9.03 4.36
N LEU A 137 7.19 -8.41 3.43
CA LEU A 137 6.51 -9.11 2.34
C LEU A 137 7.10 -8.69 1.00
N ILE A 138 7.41 -9.68 0.15
CA ILE A 138 7.78 -9.44 -1.25
C ILE A 138 6.68 -10.01 -2.13
N TRP A 139 6.07 -9.15 -2.92
CA TRP A 139 5.11 -9.52 -3.94
C TRP A 139 5.75 -9.44 -5.32
N TRP A 140 5.48 -10.43 -6.17
CA TRP A 140 6.02 -10.53 -7.52
C TRP A 140 4.96 -10.15 -8.55
N LYS A 141 5.30 -9.26 -9.47
CA LYS A 141 4.38 -8.84 -10.53
C LYS A 141 4.08 -10.04 -11.43
N LYS A 142 2.80 -10.36 -11.60
CA LYS A 142 2.35 -11.40 -12.52
C LYS A 142 2.53 -10.86 -13.94
N THR A 143 3.51 -11.37 -14.67
CA THR A 143 3.63 -11.09 -16.11
C THR A 143 2.38 -11.65 -16.79
N PRO A 144 1.74 -10.92 -17.72
CA PRO A 144 0.75 -11.53 -18.60
C PRO A 144 1.38 -12.77 -19.28
N PRO A 145 0.64 -13.87 -19.49
CA PRO A 145 1.14 -14.91 -20.37
C PRO A 145 1.54 -14.26 -21.69
N GLN A 146 2.77 -14.53 -22.13
CA GLN A 146 3.23 -14.09 -23.45
C GLN A 146 2.23 -14.68 -24.46
N PRO A 147 1.61 -13.88 -25.34
CA PRO A 147 0.79 -14.45 -26.40
C PRO A 147 1.68 -15.41 -27.19
N ASP A 148 1.19 -16.63 -27.41
CA ASP A 148 1.90 -17.64 -28.21
C ASP A 148 2.36 -16.98 -29.51
N ALA A 149 3.67 -17.07 -29.79
CA ALA A 149 4.32 -16.48 -30.95
C ALA A 149 3.92 -17.20 -32.25
#